data_AF-A0AAJ2NSY5-F1
#
_entry.id   AF-A0AAJ2NSY5-F1
#
_cell.length_a   1.000
_cell.length_b   1.000
_cell.length_c   1.000
_cell.angle_alpha   90.00
_cell.angle_beta   90.00
_cell.angle_gamma   90.00
#
_symmetry.space_group_name_H-M   'P 1'
#
loop_
_entity.id
_entity.type
_entity.pdbx_description
1 polymer ?
#
loop_
_entity_poly.entity_id
_entity_poly.type
_entity_poly.pdbx_seq_one_letter_code
_entity_poly.pdbx_strand_id
1 'polypeptide(L)'
;AKYVMNDMRFLSQEHFVCLYLNTKNQVIHKQTVFIGSLNASIVHPREVFREALKRSAASVIALHNHPSGDPAPSREDIEVTKRLVECGKIL
;
A
#
# COMPACT_ATOMS: atom_id res chain seq x y z
N ALA A 1 -3.79 -11.12 3.76
CA ALA A 1 -2.48 -11.78 3.58
C ALA A 1 -2.48 -12.82 2.44
N LYS A 2 -3.30 -13.89 2.45
CA LYS A 2 -3.25 -14.99 1.45
C LYS A 2 -3.16 -14.53 -0.02
N TYR A 3 -3.91 -13.49 -0.39
CA TYR A 3 -3.93 -12.93 -1.75
C TYR A 3 -2.57 -12.46 -2.26
N VAL A 4 -1.71 -11.89 -1.40
CA VAL A 4 -0.40 -11.34 -1.79
C VAL A 4 0.79 -12.18 -1.30
N MET A 5 0.52 -13.22 -0.51
CA MET A 5 1.57 -13.92 0.25
C MET A 5 2.64 -14.49 -0.68
N ASN A 6 2.24 -15.16 -1.75
CA ASN A 6 3.19 -15.77 -2.70
C ASN A 6 3.98 -14.72 -3.49
N ASP A 7 3.42 -13.53 -3.70
CA ASP A 7 4.07 -12.46 -4.45
C ASP A 7 5.11 -11.71 -3.62
N MET A 8 4.89 -11.58 -2.31
CA MET A 8 5.64 -10.65 -1.47
C MET A 8 6.56 -11.32 -0.44
N ARG A 9 6.29 -12.57 -0.03
CA ARG A 9 7.00 -13.22 1.10
C ARG A 9 8.50 -13.46 0.89
N PHE A 10 8.96 -13.51 -0.35
CA PHE A 10 10.36 -13.82 -0.70
C PHE A 10 11.09 -12.62 -1.32
N LEU A 11 10.46 -11.44 -1.30
CA LEU A 11 11.11 -10.23 -1.79
C LEU A 11 12.22 -9.84 -0.82
N SER A 12 13.43 -9.70 -1.34
CA SER A 12 14.63 -9.33 -0.56
C SER A 12 14.69 -7.83 -0.22
N GLN A 13 13.81 -7.03 -0.81
CA GLN A 13 13.66 -5.60 -0.54
C GLN A 13 12.27 -5.32 0.01
N GLU A 14 12.16 -4.24 0.78
CA GLU A 14 10.88 -3.68 1.19
C GLU A 14 10.11 -3.16 -0.03
N HIS A 15 8.83 -3.53 -0.13
CA HIS A 15 7.92 -3.07 -1.17
C HIS A 15 6.65 -2.53 -0.52
N PHE A 16 6.29 -1.30 -0.88
CA PHE A 16 4.98 -0.74 -0.58
C PHE A 16 4.05 -0.96 -1.77
N VAL A 17 3.00 -1.73 -1.56
CA VAL A 17 2.06 -2.17 -2.60
C VAL A 17 0.66 -1.70 -2.25
N CYS A 18 -0.08 -1.22 -3.25
CA CYS A 18 -1.50 -0.90 -3.12
C CYS A 18 -2.34 -1.84 -3.98
N LEU A 19 -3.40 -2.38 -3.38
CA LEU A 19 -4.52 -3.00 -4.09
C LEU A 19 -5.63 -1.97 -4.22
N TYR A 20 -6.20 -1.86 -5.40
CA TYR A 20 -7.33 -0.99 -5.72
C TYR A 20 -8.55 -1.86 -5.93
N LEU A 21 -9.65 -1.53 -5.27
CA LEU A 21 -10.84 -2.36 -5.24
C LEU A 21 -12.05 -1.61 -5.79
N ASN A 22 -12.97 -2.32 -6.43
CA ASN A 22 -14.28 -1.78 -6.80
C ASN A 22 -15.25 -1.77 -5.60
N THR A 23 -16.48 -1.29 -5.81
CA THR A 23 -17.54 -1.22 -4.78
C THR A 23 -17.99 -2.58 -4.24
N LYS A 24 -17.64 -3.68 -4.91
CA LYS A 24 -17.87 -5.07 -4.45
C LYS A 24 -16.66 -5.67 -3.74
N ASN A 25 -15.67 -4.85 -3.39
CA ASN A 25 -14.39 -5.27 -2.78
C ASN A 25 -13.60 -6.27 -3.64
N GLN A 26 -13.76 -6.24 -4.95
CA GLN A 26 -12.94 -7.04 -5.87
C GLN A 26 -11.71 -6.23 -6.26
N VAL A 27 -10.54 -6.86 -6.22
CA VAL A 27 -9.29 -6.24 -6.67
C VAL A 27 -9.37 -6.02 -8.19
N ILE A 28 -9.28 -4.75 -8.60
CA ILE A 28 -9.27 -4.34 -10.01
C ILE A 28 -7.86 -3.97 -10.49
N HIS A 29 -6.96 -3.61 -9.57
CA HIS A 29 -5.57 -3.30 -9.89
C HIS A 29 -4.64 -3.55 -8.69
N LYS A 30 -3.38 -3.87 -8.98
CA LYS A 30 -2.29 -3.99 -7.99
C LYS A 30 -1.12 -3.16 -8.49
N GLN A 31 -0.61 -2.26 -7.65
CA GLN A 31 0.51 -1.39 -7.99
C GLN A 31 1.58 -1.45 -6.89
N THR A 32 2.82 -1.71 -7.28
CA THR A 32 3.98 -1.38 -6.43
C THR A 32 4.18 0.13 -6.52
N VAL A 33 4.01 0.81 -5.39
CA VAL A 33 4.17 2.27 -5.27
C VAL A 33 5.63 2.61 -4.99
N PHE A 34 6.32 1.76 -4.23
CA PHE A 34 7.71 1.98 -3.86
C PHE A 34 8.47 0.67 -3.61
N ILE A 35 9.78 0.67 -3.87
CA ILE A 35 10.74 -0.40 -3.59
C ILE A 35 11.95 0.22 -2.89
N GLY A 36 12.33 -0.34 -1.74
CA GLY A 36 13.40 0.16 -0.88
C GLY A 36 12.88 0.49 0.52
N SER A 37 13.75 1.05 1.37
CA SER A 37 13.41 1.34 2.77
C SER A 37 12.27 2.35 2.90
N LEU A 38 11.20 1.99 3.61
CA LEU A 38 10.03 2.84 3.77
C LEU A 38 10.36 4.09 4.59
N ASN A 39 10.53 5.22 3.90
CA ASN A 39 10.58 6.53 4.53
C ASN A 39 9.24 7.25 4.27
N ALA A 40 8.65 7.86 5.30
CA ALA A 40 7.35 8.54 5.21
C ALA A 40 7.29 9.68 4.16
N SER A 41 8.46 10.18 3.73
CA SER A 41 8.59 11.14 2.63
C SER A 41 8.39 10.52 1.23
N ILE A 42 8.59 9.21 1.08
CA ILE A 42 8.65 8.54 -0.22
C ILE A 42 7.27 8.02 -0.66
N VAL A 43 6.47 7.46 0.27
CA VAL A 43 5.09 7.04 -0.05
C VAL A 43 4.16 8.25 0.04
N HIS A 44 4.08 8.97 -1.07
CA HIS A 44 3.26 10.17 -1.13
C HIS A 44 1.78 9.81 -1.43
N PRO A 45 0.79 10.32 -0.67
CA PRO A 45 -0.63 10.05 -0.91
C PRO A 45 -1.08 10.33 -2.34
N ARG A 46 -0.52 11.38 -2.97
CA ARG A 46 -0.75 11.71 -4.38
C ARG A 46 -0.55 10.50 -5.31
N GLU A 47 0.51 9.73 -5.13
CA GLU A 47 0.79 8.60 -6.03
C GLU A 47 -0.21 7.45 -5.82
N VAL A 48 -0.58 7.19 -4.56
CA VAL A 48 -1.59 6.18 -4.21
C VAL A 48 -2.96 6.55 -4.78
N PHE A 49 -3.44 7.78 -4.50
CA PHE A 49 -4.78 8.20 -4.87
C PHE A 49 -4.92 8.59 -6.35
N ARG A 50 -3.84 9.03 -7.01
CA ARG A 50 -3.84 9.24 -8.47
C ARG A 50 -4.22 7.95 -9.20
N GLU A 51 -3.63 6.83 -8.81
CA GLU A 51 -3.96 5.54 -9.43
C GLU A 51 -5.36 5.05 -9.00
N ALA A 52 -5.78 5.30 -7.76
CA ALA A 52 -7.14 4.99 -7.32
C ALA A 52 -8.20 5.69 -8.18
N LEU A 53 -8.05 7.00 -8.39
CA LEU A 53 -8.94 7.81 -9.21
C LEU A 53 -8.92 7.36 -10.68
N LYS A 54 -7.72 7.13 -11.23
CA LYS A 54 -7.54 6.65 -12.61
C LYS A 54 -8.24 5.31 -12.87
N ARG A 55 -8.29 4.44 -11.86
CA ARG A 55 -8.94 3.11 -11.94
C ARG A 55 -10.40 3.12 -11.50
N SER A 56 -10.94 4.26 -11.09
CA SER A 56 -12.26 4.37 -10.45
C SER A 56 -12.42 3.39 -9.28
N ALA A 57 -11.36 3.28 -8.46
CA ALA A 57 -11.36 2.43 -7.28
C ALA A 57 -12.26 3.04 -6.20
N ALA A 58 -13.08 2.21 -5.56
CA ALA A 58 -13.91 2.59 -4.43
C ALA A 58 -13.14 2.53 -3.10
N SER A 59 -12.10 1.70 -3.01
CA SER A 59 -11.25 1.58 -1.83
C SER A 59 -9.83 1.13 -2.20
N VAL A 60 -8.90 1.36 -1.27
CA VAL A 60 -7.48 1.01 -1.41
C VAL A 60 -7.04 0.22 -0.18
N ILE A 61 -6.28 -0.86 -0.39
CA ILE A 61 -5.57 -1.57 0.67
C ILE A 61 -4.08 -1.36 0.44
N ALA A 62 -3.38 -0.85 1.44
CA ALA A 62 -1.93 -0.74 1.46
C ALA A 62 -1.29 -1.97 2.12
N LEU A 63 -0.17 -2.43 1.58
CA LEU A 63 0.61 -3.56 2.06
C LEU A 63 2.09 -3.21 2.05
N HIS A 64 2.81 -3.72 3.05
CA HIS A 64 4.25 -3.60 3.16
C HIS A 64 4.82 -4.97 3.57
N ASN A 65 5.84 -5.46 2.85
CA ASN A 65 6.61 -6.62 3.31
C ASN A 65 7.86 -6.16 4.03
N HIS A 66 8.20 -6.84 5.13
CA HIS A 66 9.49 -6.72 5.78
C HIS A 66 10.32 -7.97 5.44
N PRO A 67 11.46 -7.83 4.72
CA PRO A 67 12.32 -8.97 4.40
C PRO A 67 12.86 -9.72 5.63
N SER A 68 12.87 -9.08 6.80
CA SER A 68 13.19 -9.70 8.10
C SER A 68 12.23 -10.82 8.50
N GLY A 69 10.99 -10.80 7.97
CA GLY A 69 9.91 -11.71 8.34
C GLY A 69 9.12 -11.29 9.58
N ASP A 70 9.52 -10.22 10.27
CA ASP A 70 8.77 -9.64 11.38
C ASP A 70 7.60 -8.79 10.84
N PRO A 71 6.33 -9.07 11.18
CA PRO A 71 5.20 -8.28 10.70
C PRO A 71 4.91 -7.03 11.57
N ALA A 72 5.67 -6.79 12.64
CA ALA A 72 5.45 -5.64 13.52
C ALA A 72 5.63 -4.32 12.74
N PRO A 73 4.67 -3.38 12.80
CA PRO A 73 4.78 -2.14 12.05
C PRO A 73 5.87 -1.24 12.64
N SER A 74 6.68 -0.63 11.78
CA SER A 74 7.58 0.46 12.16
C SER A 74 6.78 1.74 12.52
N ARG A 75 7.47 2.74 13.06
CA ARG A 75 6.84 4.06 13.28
C ARG A 75 6.44 4.69 11.93
N GLU A 76 7.27 4.50 10.92
CA GLU A 76 7.09 5.01 9.56
C GLU A 76 5.87 4.36 8.89
N ASP A 77 5.63 3.05 9.11
CA ASP A 77 4.41 2.35 8.69
C ASP A 77 3.15 3.01 9.26
N ILE A 78 3.18 3.34 10.56
CA ILE A 78 2.08 3.97 11.28
C ILE A 78 1.83 5.38 10.75
N GLU A 79 2.88 6.17 10.53
CA GLU A 79 2.78 7.54 10.02
C GLU A 79 2.23 7.58 8.59
N VAL A 80 2.74 6.73 7.70
CA VAL A 80 2.23 6.59 6.33
C VAL A 80 0.75 6.18 6.34
N THR A 81 0.40 5.18 7.16
CA THR A 81 -1.00 4.74 7.29
C THR A 81 -1.91 5.86 7.75
N LYS A 82 -1.54 6.61 8.80
CA LYS A 82 -2.31 7.76 9.29
C LYS A 82 -2.50 8.81 8.20
N ARG A 83 -1.41 9.17 7.49
CA ARG A 83 -1.45 10.17 6.42
C ARG A 83 -2.36 9.74 5.27
N LEU A 84 -2.29 8.48 4.85
CA LEU A 84 -3.17 7.94 3.81
C LEU A 84 -4.63 7.94 4.25
N VAL A 85 -4.93 7.56 5.49
CA VAL A 85 -6.29 7.60 6.04
C VAL A 85 -6.84 9.02 6.07
N GLU A 86 -6.08 10.01 6.55
CA GLU A 86 -6.53 11.40 6.57
C GLU A 86 -6.77 11.94 5.16
N CYS A 87 -5.88 11.68 4.20
CA CYS A 87 -6.11 12.07 2.81
C CYS A 87 -7.33 11.37 2.19
N GLY A 88 -7.54 10.08 2.49
CA GLY A 88 -8.66 9.30 1.98
C GLY A 88 -10.02 9.74 2.53
N LYS A 89 -10.09 10.49 3.64
CA LYS A 89 -11.33 11.08 4.16
C LYS A 89 -11.77 12.35 3.40
N ILE A 90 -10.83 12.99 2.69
CA ILE A 90 -11.07 14.25 1.98
C ILE A 90 -11.50 13.98 0.53
N LEU A 91 -11.10 12.84 -0.01
CA LEU A 91 -11.45 12.36 -1.36
C LEU A 91 -12.81 11.66 -1.36
#